data_AF-A0A4Q2LS94-F1
#
_entry.id   AF-A0A4Q2LS94-F1
#
_cell.length_a   1.000
_cell.length_b   1.000
_cell.length_c   1.000
_cell.angle_alpha   90.00
_cell.angle_beta   90.00
_cell.angle_gamma   90.00
#
_symmetry.space_group_name_H-M   'P 1'
#
loop_
_entity.id
_entity.type
_entity.pdbx_description
1 polymer ?
#
loop_
_entity_poly.entity_id
_entity_poly.type
_entity_poly.pdbx_seq_one_letter_code
_entity_poly.pdbx_strand_id
1 'polypeptide(L)'
;MRLIWTELYKILAQKVIYIAFLLFVLFYSASFFSQSATRSETRELQSYYETYGGKLTAEKLQWAEQIDAEFQAERKARNEAAEQEQREQKEQQGRQEQQSPSEAASPAKEQAASHDTLSPEDYNNLLLQYRVASAILNLHSNGLNLRESYARSEAERAEAEGSLYRQAEAKKMLASFNKVGTPDYAMNQEVWNSMLRYLNEVGYLFAAALTILGVSSVFSREYNVRMDSLIFSSRHGRARMTWAKVAAVVLYCTMVVLAFAAVVLLLNGWYYGFSGWDKKLINLHNLYNHTAFTGSISLYFIMQQLYAIAGCIALGLLVMLCSSRTRSPLIPAFICGTIMMLPMLIILLNLSDSFIFELVFRLFRYMEFIELSMLGDNFYLNYFGTPVLYRYGIIPILALYYVIPVVLLHWSIRRREVA
;
A
#
# COMPACT_ATOMS: atom_id res chain seq x y z
N MET A 1 -32.90 8.48 -11.98
CA MET A 1 -32.50 9.29 -10.82
C MET A 1 -33.18 8.83 -9.52
N ARG A 2 -34.48 9.06 -9.32
CA ARG A 2 -35.17 8.78 -8.03
C ARG A 2 -35.00 7.34 -7.49
N LEU A 3 -35.05 6.34 -8.37
CA LEU A 3 -34.86 4.92 -8.01
C LEU A 3 -33.43 4.60 -7.51
N ILE A 4 -32.41 5.18 -8.14
CA ILE A 4 -31.01 4.95 -7.75
C ILE A 4 -30.78 5.52 -6.35
N TRP A 5 -31.30 6.72 -6.10
CA TRP A 5 -31.22 7.37 -4.79
C TRP A 5 -31.91 6.55 -3.69
N THR A 6 -33.09 5.98 -3.96
CA THR A 6 -33.79 5.14 -2.97
C THR A 6 -33.02 3.87 -2.65
N GLU A 7 -32.40 3.22 -3.65
CA GLU A 7 -31.59 2.02 -3.43
C GLU A 7 -30.29 2.35 -2.68
N LEU A 8 -29.62 3.44 -3.05
CA LEU A 8 -28.42 3.92 -2.34
C LEU A 8 -28.73 4.26 -0.89
N TYR A 9 -29.86 4.94 -0.63
CA TYR A 9 -30.31 5.24 0.72
C TYR A 9 -30.57 3.98 1.56
N LYS A 10 -31.15 2.92 0.99
CA LYS A 10 -31.34 1.64 1.71
C LYS A 10 -30.02 1.01 2.13
N ILE A 11 -28.96 1.14 1.30
CA ILE A 11 -27.62 0.68 1.65
C ILE A 11 -27.09 1.53 2.81
N LEU A 12 -27.06 2.85 2.64
CA LEU A 12 -26.50 3.77 3.63
C LEU A 12 -27.27 3.80 4.95
N ALA A 13 -28.58 3.52 4.97
CA ALA A 13 -29.38 3.48 6.20
C ALA A 13 -28.98 2.34 7.18
N GLN A 14 -28.07 1.45 6.81
CA GLN A 14 -27.62 0.36 7.66
C GLN A 14 -26.63 0.86 8.72
N LYS A 15 -27.08 0.92 9.98
CA LYS A 15 -26.24 1.32 11.13
C LYS A 15 -24.91 0.57 11.23
N VAL A 16 -24.90 -0.71 10.86
CA VAL A 16 -23.69 -1.57 10.88
C VAL A 16 -22.57 -1.02 10.01
N ILE A 17 -22.89 -0.35 8.88
CA ILE A 17 -21.88 0.25 7.99
C ILE A 17 -21.13 1.36 8.72
N TYR A 18 -21.84 2.24 9.42
CA TYR A 18 -21.21 3.34 10.16
C TYR A 18 -20.42 2.86 11.37
N ILE A 19 -20.92 1.85 12.08
CA ILE A 19 -20.18 1.22 13.20
C ILE A 19 -18.88 0.60 12.68
N ALA A 20 -18.95 -0.20 11.61
CA ALA A 20 -17.77 -0.82 11.00
C ALA A 20 -16.79 0.23 10.45
N PHE A 21 -17.28 1.26 9.76
CA PHE A 21 -16.44 2.35 9.26
C PHE A 21 -15.72 3.07 10.40
N LEU A 22 -16.43 3.41 11.47
CA LEU A 22 -15.85 4.06 12.65
C LEU A 22 -14.79 3.15 13.30
N LEU A 23 -15.05 1.86 13.43
CA LEU A 23 -14.07 0.90 13.96
C LEU A 23 -12.82 0.82 13.09
N PHE A 24 -12.96 0.78 11.76
CA PHE A 24 -11.81 0.78 10.84
C PHE A 24 -11.02 2.09 10.88
N VAL A 25 -11.70 3.23 10.99
CA VAL A 25 -11.06 4.54 11.17
C VAL A 25 -10.33 4.61 12.50
N LEU A 26 -10.93 4.13 13.59
CA LEU A 26 -10.27 4.05 14.90
C LEU A 26 -9.06 3.12 14.87
N PHE A 27 -9.17 1.96 14.24
CA PHE A 27 -8.05 1.03 14.10
C PHE A 27 -6.90 1.65 13.30
N TYR A 28 -7.20 2.26 12.15
CA TYR A 28 -6.19 2.96 11.35
C TYR A 28 -5.56 4.12 12.14
N SER A 29 -6.37 4.91 12.84
CA SER A 29 -5.89 6.04 13.64
C SER A 29 -5.03 5.57 14.82
N ALA A 30 -5.42 4.50 15.51
CA ALA A 30 -4.63 3.91 16.59
C ALA A 30 -3.27 3.40 16.07
N SER A 31 -3.26 2.70 14.92
CA SER A 31 -2.02 2.26 14.26
C SER A 31 -1.17 3.43 13.76
N PHE A 32 -1.81 4.53 13.35
CA PHE A 32 -1.17 5.77 12.95
C PHE A 32 -0.44 6.43 14.14
N PHE A 33 -1.09 6.51 15.31
CA PHE A 33 -0.51 7.13 16.51
C PHE A 33 0.41 6.21 17.32
N SER A 34 0.26 4.89 17.24
CA SER A 34 1.15 3.95 17.95
C SER A 34 2.59 4.03 17.45
N GLN A 35 2.80 4.50 16.22
CA GLN A 35 4.12 4.74 15.62
C GLN A 35 4.62 6.19 15.84
N SER A 36 4.03 6.94 16.77
CA SER A 36 4.29 8.37 16.96
C SER A 36 5.77 8.74 17.15
N ALA A 37 6.57 7.94 17.85
CA ALA A 37 8.01 8.19 18.02
C ALA A 37 8.79 8.13 16.69
N THR A 38 8.57 7.09 15.89
CA THR A 38 9.17 6.98 14.54
C THR A 38 8.71 8.12 13.63
N ARG A 39 7.49 8.61 13.86
CA ARG A 39 6.91 9.67 13.03
C ARG A 39 7.33 11.07 13.45
N SER A 40 7.63 11.32 14.73
CA SER A 40 8.23 12.59 15.16
C SER A 40 9.61 12.76 14.53
N GLU A 41 10.43 11.70 14.52
CA GLU A 41 11.69 11.69 13.79
C GLU A 41 11.49 11.94 12.29
N THR A 42 10.43 11.37 11.70
CA THR A 42 10.11 11.59 10.28
C THR A 42 9.71 13.04 10.00
N ARG A 43 8.99 13.68 10.92
CA ARG A 43 8.59 15.09 10.83
C ARG A 43 9.77 16.03 11.02
N GLU A 44 10.70 15.70 11.90
CA GLU A 44 11.97 16.43 12.01
C GLU A 44 12.80 16.25 10.74
N LEU A 45 12.94 15.03 10.24
CA LEU A 45 13.64 14.75 8.98
C LEU A 45 13.03 15.49 7.78
N GLN A 46 11.72 15.75 7.80
CA GLN A 46 11.04 16.54 6.76
C GLN A 46 11.62 17.96 6.61
N SER A 47 11.92 18.66 7.71
CA SER A 47 12.48 20.02 7.64
C SER A 47 13.91 20.01 7.05
N TYR A 48 14.68 18.96 7.34
CA TYR A 48 16.00 18.75 6.73
C TYR A 48 15.89 18.44 5.23
N TYR A 49 14.89 17.67 4.78
CA TYR A 49 14.62 17.49 3.35
C TYR A 49 14.16 18.78 2.66
N GLU A 50 13.44 19.65 3.36
CA GLU A 50 13.06 20.97 2.83
C GLU A 50 14.27 21.91 2.68
N THR A 51 15.27 21.76 3.57
CA THR A 51 16.48 22.59 3.58
C THR A 51 17.54 22.06 2.61
N TYR A 52 17.88 20.78 2.70
CA TYR A 52 19.02 20.16 1.99
C TYR A 52 18.58 19.24 0.84
N GLY A 53 17.36 18.70 0.90
CA GLY A 53 16.79 17.87 -0.16
C GLY A 53 16.43 18.66 -1.41
N GLY A 54 15.81 18.02 -2.40
CA GLY A 54 15.41 18.64 -3.66
C GLY A 54 16.12 18.06 -4.88
N LYS A 55 16.15 18.80 -6.00
CA LYS A 55 16.79 18.33 -7.25
C LYS A 55 18.27 18.04 -7.02
N LEU A 56 18.75 16.91 -7.51
CA LEU A 56 20.15 16.52 -7.42
C LEU A 56 21.00 17.46 -8.30
N THR A 57 21.86 18.25 -7.66
CA THR A 57 22.85 19.15 -8.29
C THR A 57 24.25 18.77 -7.84
N ALA A 58 25.28 19.17 -8.60
CA ALA A 58 26.67 18.90 -8.23
C ALA A 58 27.03 19.47 -6.84
N GLU A 59 26.52 20.65 -6.51
CA GLU A 59 26.68 21.29 -5.20
C GLU A 59 26.09 20.43 -4.06
N LYS A 60 24.89 19.86 -4.25
CA LYS A 60 24.27 18.99 -3.24
C LYS A 60 24.98 17.65 -3.10
N LEU A 61 25.57 17.14 -4.19
CA LEU A 61 26.39 15.94 -4.14
C LEU A 61 27.66 16.20 -3.32
N GLN A 62 28.35 17.31 -3.57
CA GLN A 62 29.53 17.71 -2.78
C GLN A 62 29.20 17.91 -1.30
N TRP A 63 28.09 18.60 -1.00
CA TRP A 63 27.61 18.74 0.38
C TRP A 63 27.33 17.36 1.01
N ALA A 64 26.67 16.46 0.27
CA ALA A 64 26.35 15.15 0.78
C ALA A 64 27.61 14.29 1.03
N GLU A 65 28.62 14.37 0.17
CA GLU A 65 29.92 13.70 0.37
C GLU A 65 30.65 14.25 1.60
N GLN A 66 30.61 15.57 1.82
CA GLN A 66 31.21 16.20 3.00
C GLN A 66 30.54 15.73 4.30
N ILE A 67 29.20 15.77 4.36
CA ILE A 67 28.44 15.32 5.53
C ILE A 67 28.61 13.83 5.79
N ASP A 68 28.66 13.00 4.73
CA ASP A 68 28.95 11.57 4.87
C ASP A 68 30.31 11.36 5.54
N ALA A 69 31.36 12.00 5.03
CA ALA A 69 32.71 11.91 5.60
C ALA A 69 32.78 12.41 7.06
N GLU A 70 32.15 13.55 7.36
CA GLU A 70 32.08 14.13 8.71
C GLU A 70 31.38 13.20 9.69
N PHE A 71 30.21 12.66 9.32
CA PHE A 71 29.47 11.70 10.15
C PHE A 71 30.26 10.40 10.38
N GLN A 72 30.93 9.87 9.35
CA GLN A 72 31.74 8.67 9.52
C GLN A 72 32.94 8.90 10.44
N ALA A 73 33.58 10.07 10.35
CA ALA A 73 34.69 10.45 11.23
C ALA A 73 34.24 10.57 12.69
N GLU A 74 33.14 11.28 12.95
CA GLU A 74 32.57 11.43 14.29
C GLU A 74 32.11 10.09 14.87
N ARG A 75 31.42 9.27 14.08
CA ARG A 75 30.99 7.93 14.51
C ARG A 75 32.17 7.05 14.88
N LYS A 76 33.28 7.14 14.12
CA LYS A 76 34.51 6.44 14.43
C LYS A 76 35.15 6.94 15.73
N ALA A 77 35.27 8.26 15.91
CA ALA A 77 35.82 8.87 17.12
C ALA A 77 35.03 8.47 18.38
N ARG A 78 33.69 8.46 18.31
CA ARG A 78 32.81 8.00 19.40
C ARG A 78 32.97 6.53 19.73
N ASN A 79 33.10 5.66 18.72
CA ASN A 79 33.33 4.24 18.94
C ASN A 79 34.70 4.00 19.60
N GLU A 80 35.74 4.73 19.15
CA GLU A 80 37.09 4.65 19.74
C GLU A 80 37.10 5.16 21.20
N ALA A 81 36.40 6.26 21.49
CA ALA A 81 36.24 6.78 22.85
C ALA A 81 35.49 5.78 23.75
N ALA A 82 34.40 5.19 23.27
CA ALA A 82 33.65 4.17 24.01
C ALA A 82 34.49 2.91 24.28
N GLU A 83 35.33 2.49 23.33
CA GLU A 83 36.27 1.39 23.54
C GLU A 83 37.36 1.73 24.57
N GLN A 84 37.86 2.97 24.58
CA GLN A 84 38.84 3.45 25.57
C GLN A 84 38.23 3.49 26.97
N GLU A 85 37.05 4.07 27.13
CA GLU A 85 36.32 4.10 28.41
C GLU A 85 36.08 2.68 28.95
N GLN A 86 35.70 1.73 28.08
CA GLN A 86 35.53 0.33 28.49
C GLN A 86 36.83 -0.33 28.93
N ARG A 87 37.97 0.00 28.29
CA ARG A 87 39.30 -0.51 28.69
C ARG A 87 39.70 0.08 30.04
N GLU A 88 39.54 1.38 30.23
CA GLU A 88 39.85 2.06 31.49
C GLU A 88 38.97 1.55 32.64
N GLN A 89 37.67 1.34 32.42
CA GLN A 89 36.78 0.75 33.42
C GLN A 89 37.19 -0.67 33.82
N LYS A 90 37.62 -1.51 32.85
CA LYS A 90 38.15 -2.85 33.13
C LYS A 90 39.46 -2.79 33.91
N GLU A 91 40.35 -1.87 33.58
CA GLU A 91 41.61 -1.67 34.31
C GLU A 91 41.39 -1.12 35.74
N GLN A 92 40.39 -0.26 35.93
CA GLN A 92 40.00 0.26 37.25
C GLN A 92 39.31 -0.81 38.10
N GLN A 93 38.41 -1.62 37.51
CA GLN A 93 37.83 -2.79 38.19
C GLN A 93 38.90 -3.81 38.59
N GLY A 94 39.85 -4.13 37.68
CA GLY A 94 40.97 -5.01 38.00
C GLY A 94 41.89 -4.46 39.10
N ARG A 95 42.05 -3.13 39.21
CA ARG A 95 42.77 -2.47 40.30
C ARG A 95 41.99 -2.47 41.63
N GLN A 96 40.67 -2.28 41.58
CA GLN A 96 39.80 -2.34 42.76
C GLN A 96 39.68 -3.76 43.33
N GLU A 97 39.71 -4.80 42.50
CA GLU A 97 39.74 -6.21 42.95
C GLU A 97 41.06 -6.60 43.63
N GLN A 98 42.16 -5.87 43.39
CA GLN A 98 43.45 -6.07 44.04
C GLN A 98 43.63 -5.28 45.35
N GLN A 99 42.73 -4.37 45.70
CA GLN A 99 42.76 -3.61 46.96
C GLN A 99 41.54 -3.97 47.84
N SER A 100 41.80 -4.50 49.05
CA SER A 100 40.77 -4.92 50.02
C SER A 100 39.67 -3.86 50.29
N PRO A 101 38.42 -4.28 50.56
CA PRO A 101 37.27 -3.38 50.61
C PRO A 101 37.21 -2.62 51.95
N SER A 102 37.52 -1.33 51.91
CA SER A 102 37.10 -0.39 52.95
C SER A 102 36.65 0.93 52.29
N GLU A 103 35.43 1.32 52.65
CA GLU A 103 34.78 2.62 52.42
C GLU A 103 34.10 2.90 51.07
N ALA A 104 32.79 2.62 51.10
CA ALA A 104 31.66 3.50 50.78
C ALA A 104 31.54 4.13 49.37
N ALA A 105 30.48 3.71 48.70
CA ALA A 105 29.95 4.25 47.45
C ALA A 105 29.21 5.59 47.61
N SER A 106 29.38 6.50 46.64
CA SER A 106 28.35 7.28 45.90
C SER A 106 28.94 8.52 45.21
N PRO A 107 28.31 9.08 44.16
CA PRO A 107 27.99 8.48 42.86
C PRO A 107 28.87 9.10 41.75
N ALA A 108 29.33 8.28 40.81
CA ALA A 108 29.88 8.76 39.54
C ALA A 108 28.74 9.29 38.66
N LYS A 109 28.27 10.50 38.95
CA LYS A 109 27.69 11.36 37.93
C LYS A 109 28.77 12.36 37.54
N GLU A 110 28.94 12.54 36.23
CA GLU A 110 29.60 13.72 35.65
C GLU A 110 31.13 13.66 35.47
N GLN A 111 31.66 12.55 34.95
CA GLN A 111 32.96 12.51 34.26
C GLN A 111 32.83 11.76 32.94
N ALA A 112 32.10 12.35 32.00
CA ALA A 112 32.13 11.97 30.58
C ALA A 112 32.15 13.27 29.77
N ALA A 113 33.27 14.00 29.85
CA ALA A 113 33.45 15.22 29.06
C ALA A 113 34.95 15.55 28.97
N SER A 114 35.63 14.97 27.97
CA SER A 114 36.75 15.61 27.24
C SER A 114 37.34 14.70 26.15
N HIS A 115 36.53 13.86 25.52
CA HIS A 115 36.85 13.46 24.15
C HIS A 115 36.31 14.55 23.21
N ASP A 116 37.08 14.89 22.17
CA ASP A 116 36.82 15.87 21.10
C ASP A 116 35.60 15.48 20.22
N THR A 117 34.60 14.82 20.81
CA THR A 117 33.35 14.39 20.19
C THR A 117 32.29 15.46 20.37
N LEU A 118 31.39 15.57 19.40
CA LEU A 118 30.29 16.53 19.41
C LEU A 118 29.40 16.36 20.66
N SER A 119 28.65 17.41 21.02
CA SER A 119 27.60 17.25 22.01
C SER A 119 26.51 16.27 21.51
N PRO A 120 25.71 15.64 22.38
CA PRO A 120 24.61 14.77 21.94
C PRO A 120 23.62 15.47 21.00
N GLU A 121 23.37 16.76 21.19
CA GLU A 121 22.48 17.56 20.34
C GLU A 121 23.09 17.81 18.97
N ASP A 122 24.36 18.20 18.92
CA ASP A 122 25.07 18.43 17.65
C ASP A 122 25.23 17.14 16.85
N TYR A 123 25.48 16.01 17.52
CA TYR A 123 25.52 14.69 16.89
C TYR A 123 24.16 14.31 16.30
N ASN A 124 23.05 14.58 17.00
CA ASN A 124 21.71 14.32 16.46
C ASN A 124 21.41 15.18 15.23
N ASN A 125 21.82 16.45 15.24
CA ASN A 125 21.70 17.31 14.07
C ASN A 125 22.55 16.79 12.89
N LEU A 126 23.79 16.37 13.15
CA LEU A 126 24.66 15.76 12.15
C LEU A 126 24.06 14.44 11.61
N LEU A 127 23.45 13.63 12.47
CA LEU A 127 22.76 12.40 12.08
C LEU A 127 21.59 12.67 11.13
N LEU A 128 20.78 13.70 11.39
CA LEU A 128 19.67 14.09 10.51
C LEU A 128 20.17 14.60 9.16
N GLN A 129 21.24 15.40 9.14
CA GLN A 129 21.91 15.82 7.89
C GLN A 129 22.45 14.61 7.12
N TYR A 130 23.14 13.69 7.81
CA TYR A 130 23.66 12.45 7.25
C TYR A 130 22.56 11.58 6.63
N ARG A 131 21.38 11.49 7.25
CA ARG A 131 20.24 10.74 6.68
C ARG A 131 19.77 11.32 5.33
N VAL A 132 19.83 12.64 5.16
CA VAL A 132 19.52 13.28 3.87
C VAL A 132 20.68 13.14 2.88
N ALA A 133 21.91 13.36 3.32
CA ALA A 133 23.12 13.22 2.52
C ALA A 133 23.26 11.80 1.93
N SER A 134 23.16 10.78 2.79
CA SER A 134 23.20 9.37 2.38
C SER A 134 22.07 9.03 1.40
N ALA A 135 20.87 9.59 1.55
CA ALA A 135 19.80 9.41 0.57
C ALA A 135 20.14 10.03 -0.79
N ILE A 136 20.73 11.23 -0.82
CA ILE A 136 21.20 11.90 -2.04
C ILE A 136 22.29 11.07 -2.74
N LEU A 137 23.29 10.60 -1.99
CA LEU A 137 24.40 9.78 -2.53
C LEU A 137 23.89 8.45 -3.08
N ASN A 138 22.98 7.79 -2.36
CA ASN A 138 22.34 6.57 -2.83
C ASN A 138 21.56 6.82 -4.13
N LEU A 139 20.77 7.88 -4.21
CA LEU A 139 20.04 8.21 -5.44
C LEU A 139 20.99 8.42 -6.63
N HIS A 140 22.13 9.08 -6.41
CA HIS A 140 23.11 9.35 -7.45
C HIS A 140 23.85 8.11 -7.93
N SER A 141 24.36 7.29 -7.01
CA SER A 141 25.17 6.12 -7.33
C SER A 141 24.34 4.94 -7.89
N ASN A 142 23.13 4.76 -7.35
CA ASN A 142 22.35 3.54 -7.53
C ASN A 142 21.19 3.67 -8.53
N GLY A 143 20.75 4.89 -8.87
CA GLY A 143 19.51 5.10 -9.61
C GLY A 143 19.46 4.45 -11.00
N LEU A 144 20.54 4.50 -11.77
CA LEU A 144 20.61 3.93 -13.14
C LEU A 144 21.22 2.52 -13.12
N ASN A 145 22.32 2.36 -12.39
CA ASN A 145 23.14 1.14 -12.42
C ASN A 145 22.41 -0.10 -11.91
N LEU A 146 21.60 0.00 -10.85
CA LEU A 146 20.86 -1.16 -10.32
C LEU A 146 19.70 -1.60 -11.23
N ARG A 147 19.05 -0.65 -11.92
CA ARG A 147 17.88 -0.95 -12.76
C ARG A 147 18.31 -1.56 -14.07
N GLU A 148 19.36 -1.00 -14.68
CA GLU A 148 19.97 -1.58 -15.87
C GLU A 148 20.60 -2.93 -15.56
N SER A 149 21.33 -3.08 -14.46
CA SER A 149 21.92 -4.37 -14.09
C SER A 149 20.85 -5.43 -13.83
N TYR A 150 19.76 -5.07 -13.14
CA TYR A 150 18.62 -5.96 -12.93
C TYR A 150 18.00 -6.40 -14.26
N ALA A 151 17.68 -5.47 -15.15
CA ALA A 151 17.08 -5.80 -16.45
C ALA A 151 18.02 -6.64 -17.34
N ARG A 152 19.32 -6.37 -17.32
CA ARG A 152 20.33 -7.17 -18.04
C ARG A 152 20.45 -8.57 -17.46
N SER A 153 20.46 -8.70 -16.14
CA SER A 153 20.51 -10.02 -15.50
C SER A 153 19.29 -10.88 -15.83
N GLU A 154 18.10 -10.28 -15.94
CA GLU A 154 16.92 -11.03 -16.38
C GLU A 154 16.93 -11.35 -17.87
N ALA A 155 17.53 -10.51 -18.70
CA ALA A 155 17.73 -10.82 -20.12
C ALA A 155 18.69 -12.01 -20.30
N GLU A 156 19.82 -12.04 -19.59
CA GLU A 156 20.79 -13.14 -19.63
C GLU A 156 20.16 -14.47 -19.15
N ARG A 157 19.39 -14.44 -18.07
CA ARG A 157 18.63 -15.60 -17.59
C ARG A 157 17.62 -16.09 -18.63
N ALA A 158 16.90 -15.16 -19.26
CA ALA A 158 15.94 -15.49 -20.29
C ALA A 158 16.58 -16.13 -21.54
N GLU A 159 17.79 -15.69 -21.91
CA GLU A 159 18.58 -16.30 -22.98
C GLU A 159 19.02 -17.71 -22.60
N ALA A 160 19.51 -17.91 -21.37
CA ALA A 160 19.90 -19.23 -20.86
C ALA A 160 18.72 -20.22 -20.79
N GLU A 161 17.53 -19.76 -20.43
CA GLU A 161 16.30 -20.58 -20.41
C GLU A 161 15.74 -20.89 -21.81
N GLY A 162 16.18 -20.17 -22.86
CA GLY A 162 15.65 -20.31 -24.22
C GLY A 162 14.19 -19.87 -24.39
N SER A 163 13.60 -19.20 -23.40
CA SER A 163 12.20 -18.79 -23.42
C SER A 163 12.00 -17.47 -24.18
N LEU A 164 11.39 -17.55 -25.36
CA LEU A 164 11.08 -16.38 -26.19
C LEU A 164 10.23 -15.33 -25.44
N TYR A 165 9.34 -15.80 -24.55
CA TYR A 165 8.53 -14.93 -23.70
C TYR A 165 9.39 -14.11 -22.73
N ARG A 166 10.31 -14.76 -22.02
CA ARG A 166 11.18 -14.13 -21.02
C ARG A 166 12.10 -13.10 -21.67
N GLN A 167 12.61 -13.38 -22.87
CA GLN A 167 13.44 -12.44 -23.62
C GLN A 167 12.64 -11.20 -24.03
N ALA A 168 11.40 -11.38 -24.49
CA ALA A 168 10.50 -10.26 -24.80
C ALA A 168 10.14 -9.44 -23.54
N GLU A 169 10.00 -10.09 -22.39
CA GLU A 169 9.72 -9.47 -21.09
C GLU A 169 10.89 -8.57 -20.66
N ALA A 170 12.11 -9.12 -20.62
CA ALA A 170 13.31 -8.39 -20.24
C ALA A 170 13.55 -7.17 -21.15
N LYS A 171 13.34 -7.33 -22.47
CA LYS A 171 13.42 -6.22 -23.43
C LYS A 171 12.42 -5.11 -23.14
N LYS A 172 11.16 -5.43 -22.83
CA LYS A 172 10.14 -4.42 -22.46
C LYS A 172 10.43 -3.77 -21.11
N MET A 173 10.99 -4.54 -20.17
CA MET A 173 11.42 -4.04 -18.87
C MET A 173 12.49 -2.96 -19.02
N LEU A 174 13.56 -3.24 -19.78
CA LEU A 174 14.63 -2.29 -20.09
C LEU A 174 14.08 -1.03 -20.77
N ALA A 175 13.22 -1.19 -21.79
CA ALA A 175 12.60 -0.07 -22.48
C ALA A 175 11.75 0.81 -21.53
N SER A 176 11.07 0.20 -20.57
CA SER A 176 10.29 0.91 -19.56
C SER A 176 11.19 1.69 -18.60
N PHE A 177 12.31 1.13 -18.15
CA PHE A 177 13.28 1.84 -17.31
C PHE A 177 13.89 3.04 -18.04
N ASN A 178 14.31 2.87 -19.29
CA ASN A 178 14.83 3.97 -20.12
C ASN A 178 13.80 5.10 -20.28
N LYS A 179 12.52 4.76 -20.40
CA LYS A 179 11.44 5.75 -20.51
C LYS A 179 11.17 6.49 -19.21
N VAL A 180 11.25 5.82 -18.06
CA VAL A 180 11.01 6.44 -16.74
C VAL A 180 12.19 7.34 -16.35
N GLY A 181 13.42 6.94 -16.71
CA GLY A 181 14.65 7.64 -16.34
C GLY A 181 15.10 7.28 -14.92
N THR A 182 15.87 8.16 -14.28
CA THR A 182 16.35 7.99 -12.90
C THR A 182 15.65 8.93 -11.93
N PRO A 183 15.66 8.59 -10.64
CA PRO A 183 15.32 9.56 -9.61
C PRO A 183 16.25 10.78 -9.71
N ASP A 184 15.68 11.97 -9.71
CA ASP A 184 16.42 13.24 -9.84
C ASP A 184 16.11 14.22 -8.70
N TYR A 185 15.31 13.78 -7.71
CA TYR A 185 14.84 14.60 -6.61
C TYR A 185 14.88 13.83 -5.29
N ALA A 186 15.65 14.33 -4.32
CA ALA A 186 15.69 13.81 -2.96
C ALA A 186 14.55 14.41 -2.13
N MET A 187 13.70 13.56 -1.58
CA MET A 187 12.59 13.97 -0.71
C MET A 187 12.33 12.92 0.34
N ASN A 188 11.66 13.34 1.42
CA ASN A 188 11.23 12.44 2.47
C ASN A 188 10.24 11.40 1.91
N GLN A 189 10.66 10.14 1.94
CA GLN A 189 9.94 9.03 1.34
C GLN A 189 8.69 8.68 2.15
N GLU A 190 8.76 8.81 3.48
CA GLU A 190 7.74 8.33 4.41
C GLU A 190 6.39 9.04 4.28
N VAL A 191 6.40 10.30 3.80
CA VAL A 191 5.20 11.12 3.59
C VAL A 191 4.22 10.42 2.65
N TRP A 192 4.70 9.98 1.49
CA TRP A 192 3.88 9.31 0.49
C TRP A 192 3.87 7.80 0.65
N ASN A 193 4.95 7.19 1.16
CA ASN A 193 4.98 5.75 1.43
C ASN A 193 3.85 5.33 2.35
N SER A 194 3.61 6.09 3.44
CA SER A 194 2.52 5.81 4.39
C SER A 194 1.14 5.86 3.73
N MET A 195 0.92 6.81 2.82
CA MET A 195 -0.36 6.97 2.11
C MET A 195 -0.56 5.88 1.04
N LEU A 196 0.48 5.57 0.26
CA LEU A 196 0.41 4.59 -0.84
C LEU A 196 0.37 3.15 -0.33
N ARG A 197 1.09 2.83 0.75
CA ARG A 197 1.09 1.50 1.38
C ARG A 197 -0.22 1.18 2.08
N TYR A 198 -0.98 2.18 2.54
CA TYR A 198 -2.24 1.96 3.24
C TYR A 198 -3.15 0.99 2.48
N LEU A 199 -3.38 1.25 1.19
CA LEU A 199 -4.27 0.40 0.40
C LEU A 199 -3.71 -1.01 0.23
N ASN A 200 -2.40 -1.14 0.03
CA ASN A 200 -1.73 -2.43 -0.20
C ASN A 200 -1.66 -3.30 1.08
N GLU A 201 -1.66 -2.70 2.27
CA GLU A 201 -1.46 -3.44 3.52
C GLU A 201 -2.76 -3.78 4.25
N VAL A 202 -3.65 -2.80 4.44
CA VAL A 202 -4.85 -2.95 5.28
C VAL A 202 -6.10 -2.31 4.68
N GLY A 203 -5.93 -1.27 3.87
CA GLY A 203 -7.03 -0.53 3.26
C GLY A 203 -7.91 -1.40 2.35
N TYR A 204 -7.31 -2.35 1.62
CA TYR A 204 -8.07 -3.28 0.79
C TYR A 204 -9.03 -4.17 1.61
N LEU A 205 -8.62 -4.61 2.81
CA LEU A 205 -9.47 -5.40 3.71
C LEU A 205 -10.64 -4.58 4.22
N PHE A 206 -10.39 -3.33 4.64
CA PHE A 206 -11.45 -2.44 5.14
C PHE A 206 -12.45 -2.08 4.03
N ALA A 207 -11.96 -1.73 2.85
CA ALA A 207 -12.80 -1.42 1.69
C ALA A 207 -13.64 -2.63 1.26
N ALA A 208 -13.04 -3.83 1.22
CA ALA A 208 -13.75 -5.07 0.89
C ALA A 208 -14.79 -5.44 1.95
N ALA A 209 -14.45 -5.38 3.24
CA ALA A 209 -15.37 -5.69 4.33
C ALA A 209 -16.59 -4.75 4.32
N LEU A 210 -16.38 -3.44 4.15
CA LEU A 210 -17.48 -2.47 4.08
C LEU A 210 -18.34 -2.66 2.82
N THR A 211 -17.71 -3.04 1.70
CA THR A 211 -18.42 -3.40 0.46
C THR A 211 -19.31 -4.62 0.67
N ILE A 212 -18.78 -5.69 1.26
CA ILE A 212 -19.52 -6.92 1.54
C ILE A 212 -20.68 -6.63 2.50
N LEU A 213 -20.43 -5.95 3.62
CA LEU A 213 -21.45 -5.64 4.62
C LEU A 213 -22.61 -4.85 4.01
N GLY A 214 -22.32 -3.76 3.30
CA GLY A 214 -23.36 -2.89 2.74
C GLY A 214 -24.17 -3.55 1.62
N VAL A 215 -23.51 -4.34 0.76
CA VAL A 215 -24.16 -4.93 -0.42
C VAL A 215 -24.89 -6.24 -0.11
N SER A 216 -24.48 -6.96 0.93
CA SER A 216 -25.04 -8.28 1.30
C SER A 216 -26.57 -8.30 1.49
N SER A 217 -27.15 -7.17 1.90
CA SER A 217 -28.58 -7.03 2.20
C SER A 217 -29.42 -6.46 1.06
N VAL A 218 -28.82 -6.09 -0.08
CA VAL A 218 -29.49 -5.40 -1.21
C VAL A 218 -30.69 -6.18 -1.76
N PHE A 219 -30.60 -7.50 -1.87
CA PHE A 219 -31.72 -8.36 -2.27
C PHE A 219 -32.26 -9.18 -1.09
N SER A 220 -31.37 -9.70 -0.23
CA SER A 220 -31.77 -10.56 0.89
C SER A 220 -32.82 -9.92 1.82
N ARG A 221 -32.72 -8.60 2.08
CA ARG A 221 -33.70 -7.90 2.93
C ARG A 221 -35.08 -7.79 2.27
N GLU A 222 -35.13 -7.61 0.95
CA GLU A 222 -36.39 -7.51 0.21
C GLU A 222 -37.12 -8.86 0.17
N TYR A 223 -36.36 -9.95 0.02
CA TYR A 223 -36.91 -11.31 0.09
C TYR A 223 -37.37 -11.69 1.50
N ASN A 224 -36.72 -11.17 2.53
CA ASN A 224 -37.11 -11.42 3.92
C ASN A 224 -38.50 -10.80 4.22
N VAL A 225 -38.75 -9.59 3.71
CA VAL A 225 -40.01 -8.84 3.92
C VAL A 225 -41.06 -9.16 2.84
N ARG A 226 -40.78 -10.08 1.90
CA ARG A 226 -41.64 -10.44 0.75
C ARG A 226 -42.03 -9.24 -0.13
N MET A 227 -41.19 -8.21 -0.18
CA MET A 227 -41.44 -7.02 -1.01
C MET A 227 -41.14 -7.29 -2.50
N ASP A 228 -40.42 -8.37 -2.78
CA ASP A 228 -40.02 -8.78 -4.12
C ASP A 228 -41.20 -9.12 -5.04
N SER A 229 -42.26 -9.76 -4.51
CA SER A 229 -43.47 -10.08 -5.28
C SER A 229 -44.20 -8.83 -5.79
N LEU A 230 -44.27 -7.78 -4.95
CA LEU A 230 -44.87 -6.49 -5.30
C LEU A 230 -44.04 -5.73 -6.34
N ILE A 231 -42.70 -5.79 -6.24
CA ILE A 231 -41.80 -5.15 -7.20
C ILE A 231 -41.87 -5.85 -8.56
N PHE A 232 -41.86 -7.19 -8.57
CA PHE A 232 -41.79 -7.99 -9.79
C PHE A 232 -43.12 -8.15 -10.54
N SER A 233 -44.25 -7.83 -9.90
CA SER A 233 -45.57 -7.75 -10.54
C SER A 233 -45.80 -6.43 -11.30
N SER A 234 -44.98 -5.41 -11.07
CA SER A 234 -45.09 -4.13 -11.80
C SER A 234 -44.49 -4.20 -13.22
N ARG A 235 -45.16 -3.56 -14.20
CA ARG A 235 -44.83 -3.63 -15.65
C ARG A 235 -43.37 -3.33 -16.02
N HIS A 236 -42.68 -2.49 -15.23
CA HIS A 236 -41.26 -2.13 -15.45
C HIS A 236 -40.35 -2.46 -14.26
N GLY A 237 -40.85 -3.17 -13.25
CA GLY A 237 -40.14 -3.35 -11.98
C GLY A 237 -38.88 -4.18 -12.10
N ARG A 238 -38.93 -5.35 -12.75
CA ARG A 238 -37.82 -6.31 -12.74
C ARG A 238 -36.51 -5.73 -13.29
N ALA A 239 -36.52 -5.26 -14.54
CA ALA A 239 -35.30 -4.77 -15.19
C ALA A 239 -34.85 -3.41 -14.64
N ARG A 240 -35.77 -2.43 -14.50
CA ARG A 240 -35.39 -1.08 -14.04
C ARG A 240 -34.91 -1.08 -12.59
N MET A 241 -35.51 -1.90 -11.71
CA MET A 241 -35.06 -2.01 -10.32
C MET A 241 -33.69 -2.67 -10.21
N THR A 242 -33.44 -3.72 -11.00
CA THR A 242 -32.14 -4.39 -11.03
C THR A 242 -31.03 -3.42 -11.43
N TRP A 243 -31.23 -2.64 -12.50
CA TRP A 243 -30.26 -1.62 -12.91
C TRP A 243 -30.09 -0.48 -11.90
N ALA A 244 -31.18 -0.08 -11.22
CA ALA A 244 -31.09 0.91 -10.14
C ALA A 244 -30.24 0.40 -8.96
N LYS A 245 -30.36 -0.89 -8.59
CA LYS A 245 -29.52 -1.53 -7.57
C LYS A 245 -28.06 -1.62 -8.01
N VAL A 246 -27.79 -2.02 -9.24
CA VAL A 246 -26.42 -2.05 -9.80
C VAL A 246 -25.78 -0.66 -9.73
N ALA A 247 -26.48 0.38 -10.19
CA ALA A 247 -25.99 1.75 -10.11
C ALA A 247 -25.78 2.23 -8.66
N ALA A 248 -26.68 1.88 -7.74
CA ALA A 248 -26.54 2.20 -6.32
C ALA A 248 -25.32 1.51 -5.69
N VAL A 249 -25.04 0.25 -6.05
CA VAL A 249 -23.84 -0.46 -5.58
C VAL A 249 -22.57 0.14 -6.15
N VAL A 250 -22.56 0.53 -7.43
CA VAL A 250 -21.41 1.24 -8.02
C VAL A 250 -21.14 2.54 -7.25
N LEU A 251 -22.17 3.36 -7.00
CA LEU A 251 -22.02 4.60 -6.23
C LEU A 251 -21.55 4.33 -4.80
N TYR A 252 -22.12 3.33 -4.13
CA TYR A 252 -21.72 2.95 -2.79
C TYR A 252 -20.24 2.52 -2.73
N CYS A 253 -19.80 1.63 -3.61
CA CYS A 253 -18.40 1.20 -3.67
C CYS A 253 -17.44 2.38 -3.89
N THR A 254 -17.80 3.30 -4.78
CA THR A 254 -17.06 4.55 -5.00
C THR A 254 -16.98 5.38 -3.71
N MET A 255 -18.10 5.58 -3.02
CA MET A 255 -18.13 6.34 -1.76
C MET A 255 -17.27 5.69 -0.66
N VAL A 256 -17.30 4.36 -0.54
CA VAL A 256 -16.49 3.62 0.45
C VAL A 256 -15.00 3.89 0.24
N VAL A 257 -14.50 3.70 -0.99
CA VAL A 257 -13.08 3.89 -1.29
C VAL A 257 -12.67 5.36 -1.12
N LEU A 258 -13.49 6.30 -1.57
CA LEU A 258 -13.21 7.73 -1.41
C LEU A 258 -13.25 8.17 0.06
N ALA A 259 -14.12 7.59 0.89
CA ALA A 259 -14.17 7.88 2.32
C ALA A 259 -12.87 7.46 3.03
N PHE A 260 -12.35 6.26 2.74
CA PHE A 260 -11.06 5.82 3.26
C PHE A 260 -9.89 6.65 2.71
N ALA A 261 -9.90 6.97 1.42
CA ALA A 261 -8.91 7.85 0.81
C ALA A 261 -8.87 9.22 1.52
N ALA A 262 -10.04 9.79 1.82
CA ALA A 262 -10.15 11.04 2.53
C ALA A 262 -9.58 10.95 3.95
N VAL A 263 -9.88 9.89 4.71
CA VAL A 263 -9.31 9.68 6.06
C VAL A 263 -7.78 9.60 6.00
N VAL A 264 -7.24 8.83 5.06
CA VAL A 264 -5.79 8.68 4.88
C VAL A 264 -5.13 10.00 4.51
N LEU A 265 -5.70 10.73 3.53
CA LEU A 265 -5.19 12.04 3.11
C LEU A 265 -5.28 13.07 4.24
N LEU A 266 -6.37 13.10 5.01
CA LEU A 266 -6.54 14.04 6.12
C LEU A 266 -5.55 13.77 7.24
N LEU A 267 -5.40 12.50 7.68
CA LEU A 267 -4.49 12.16 8.77
C LEU A 267 -3.02 12.36 8.38
N ASN A 268 -2.60 11.84 7.23
CA ASN A 268 -1.21 11.99 6.77
C ASN A 268 -0.93 13.43 6.34
N GLY A 269 -1.87 14.11 5.67
CA GLY A 269 -1.73 15.49 5.26
C GLY A 269 -1.66 16.46 6.43
N TRP A 270 -2.41 16.21 7.52
CA TRP A 270 -2.30 17.01 8.75
C TRP A 270 -0.94 16.85 9.43
N TYR A 271 -0.34 15.65 9.37
CA TYR A 271 0.91 15.36 10.07
C TYR A 271 2.18 15.69 9.26
N TYR A 272 2.22 15.28 7.98
CA TYR A 272 3.38 15.40 7.10
C TYR A 272 3.25 16.51 6.04
N GLY A 273 2.04 17.00 5.77
CA GLY A 273 1.76 17.86 4.62
C GLY A 273 1.71 17.09 3.30
N PHE A 274 1.68 17.84 2.19
CA PHE A 274 1.58 17.30 0.82
C PHE A 274 2.79 17.65 -0.04
N SER A 275 3.97 17.82 0.56
CA SER A 275 5.19 18.13 -0.19
C SER A 275 5.52 17.01 -1.18
N GLY A 276 5.99 17.37 -2.38
CA GLY A 276 6.41 16.42 -3.41
C GLY A 276 5.28 15.77 -4.24
N TRP A 277 4.01 16.15 -4.06
CA TRP A 277 2.85 15.56 -4.77
C TRP A 277 2.94 15.61 -6.31
N ASP A 278 3.64 16.62 -6.85
CA ASP A 278 3.84 16.88 -8.28
C ASP A 278 5.05 16.15 -8.85
N LYS A 279 5.92 15.61 -8.00
CA LYS A 279 7.15 14.91 -8.42
C LYS A 279 6.83 13.53 -8.97
N LYS A 280 7.71 13.04 -9.85
CA LYS A 280 7.56 11.73 -10.49
C LYS A 280 7.59 10.61 -9.45
N LEU A 281 6.81 9.56 -9.68
CA LEU A 281 6.72 8.41 -8.78
C LEU A 281 8.08 7.74 -8.52
N ILE A 282 8.97 7.74 -9.52
CA ILE A 282 10.31 7.18 -9.39
C ILE A 282 11.16 7.82 -8.27
N ASN A 283 10.86 9.07 -7.89
CA ASN A 283 11.56 9.73 -6.79
C ASN A 283 11.22 9.08 -5.43
N LEU A 284 10.13 8.29 -5.35
CA LEU A 284 9.84 7.39 -4.24
C LEU A 284 10.62 6.07 -4.36
N HIS A 285 11.95 6.18 -4.43
CA HIS A 285 12.86 5.08 -4.76
C HIS A 285 12.71 3.88 -3.81
N ASN A 286 12.44 4.08 -2.51
CA ASN A 286 12.31 2.96 -1.56
C ASN A 286 11.25 1.92 -1.96
N LEU A 287 10.14 2.34 -2.54
CA LEU A 287 9.04 1.46 -2.94
C LEU A 287 8.94 1.29 -4.46
N TYR A 288 9.33 2.31 -5.22
CA TYR A 288 9.07 2.40 -6.66
C TYR A 288 10.34 2.40 -7.51
N ASN A 289 11.45 1.88 -6.98
CA ASN A 289 12.70 1.69 -7.73
C ASN A 289 12.51 0.88 -9.02
N HIS A 290 11.59 -0.09 -9.04
CA HIS A 290 11.30 -0.88 -10.24
C HIS A 290 10.06 -0.39 -10.99
N THR A 291 9.66 0.88 -10.82
CA THR A 291 8.43 1.35 -11.46
C THR A 291 8.53 1.49 -12.97
N ALA A 292 7.47 1.09 -13.67
CA ALA A 292 7.25 1.36 -15.09
C ALA A 292 6.37 2.60 -15.33
N PHE A 293 6.04 3.36 -14.28
CA PHE A 293 5.13 4.50 -14.34
C PHE A 293 5.91 5.82 -14.43
N THR A 294 5.55 6.66 -15.40
CA THR A 294 6.26 7.92 -15.69
C THR A 294 5.61 9.16 -15.09
N GLY A 295 4.42 9.02 -14.49
CA GLY A 295 3.62 10.14 -13.99
C GLY A 295 4.04 10.62 -12.59
N SER A 296 3.34 11.64 -12.10
CA SER A 296 3.50 12.16 -10.75
C SER A 296 2.95 11.21 -9.68
N ILE A 297 3.37 11.39 -8.44
CA ILE A 297 2.87 10.64 -7.28
C ILE A 297 1.36 10.82 -7.12
N SER A 298 0.86 12.05 -7.24
CA SER A 298 -0.57 12.36 -7.19
C SER A 298 -1.38 11.62 -8.27
N LEU A 299 -0.88 11.57 -9.50
CA LEU A 299 -1.54 10.83 -10.57
C LEU A 299 -1.56 9.34 -10.28
N TYR A 300 -0.47 8.80 -9.74
CA TYR A 300 -0.41 7.40 -9.31
C TYR A 300 -1.40 7.11 -8.18
N PHE A 301 -1.50 7.97 -7.16
CA PHE A 301 -2.47 7.85 -6.07
C PHE A 301 -3.91 7.84 -6.61
N ILE A 302 -4.27 8.77 -7.50
CA ILE A 302 -5.58 8.78 -8.14
C ILE A 302 -5.82 7.49 -8.91
N MET A 303 -4.83 7.02 -9.67
CA MET A 303 -4.92 5.76 -10.41
C MET A 303 -5.18 4.58 -9.46
N GLN A 304 -4.43 4.49 -8.36
CA GLN A 304 -4.62 3.49 -7.32
C GLN A 304 -6.05 3.51 -6.76
N GLN A 305 -6.61 4.70 -6.49
CA GLN A 305 -8.01 4.83 -6.06
C GLN A 305 -9.01 4.37 -7.14
N LEU A 306 -8.76 4.66 -8.43
CA LEU A 306 -9.64 4.23 -9.52
C LEU A 306 -9.67 2.70 -9.66
N TYR A 307 -8.51 2.05 -9.58
CA TYR A 307 -8.45 0.59 -9.59
C TYR A 307 -9.08 -0.02 -8.33
N ALA A 308 -8.90 0.60 -7.15
CA ALA A 308 -9.54 0.14 -5.92
C ALA A 308 -11.07 0.23 -6.00
N ILE A 309 -11.61 1.33 -6.54
CA ILE A 309 -13.03 1.50 -6.84
C ILE A 309 -13.49 0.38 -7.77
N ALA A 310 -12.72 0.11 -8.83
CA ALA A 310 -13.02 -0.93 -9.79
C ALA A 310 -13.05 -2.33 -9.14
N GLY A 311 -12.06 -2.67 -8.31
CA GLY A 311 -12.03 -3.91 -7.53
C GLY A 311 -13.21 -4.03 -6.55
N CYS A 312 -13.56 -2.96 -5.84
CA CYS A 312 -14.73 -2.93 -4.96
C CYS A 312 -16.04 -3.11 -5.73
N ILE A 313 -16.17 -2.51 -6.91
CA ILE A 313 -17.35 -2.73 -7.77
C ILE A 313 -17.45 -4.20 -8.19
N ALA A 314 -16.33 -4.82 -8.60
CA ALA A 314 -16.31 -6.24 -8.98
C ALA A 314 -16.79 -7.12 -7.82
N LEU A 315 -16.23 -6.89 -6.63
CA LEU A 315 -16.64 -7.58 -5.41
C LEU A 315 -18.11 -7.31 -5.07
N GLY A 316 -18.56 -6.06 -5.15
CA GLY A 316 -19.94 -5.64 -4.89
C GLY A 316 -20.94 -6.34 -5.83
N LEU A 317 -20.59 -6.49 -7.11
CA LEU A 317 -21.41 -7.23 -8.08
C LEU A 317 -21.50 -8.72 -7.75
N LEU A 318 -20.40 -9.34 -7.29
CA LEU A 318 -20.42 -10.71 -6.79
C LEU A 318 -21.30 -10.85 -5.55
N VAL A 319 -21.15 -9.96 -4.56
CA VAL A 319 -21.96 -9.97 -3.33
C VAL A 319 -23.44 -9.79 -3.66
N MET A 320 -23.75 -8.89 -4.60
CA MET A 320 -25.11 -8.68 -5.10
C MET A 320 -25.66 -9.95 -5.78
N LEU A 321 -24.86 -10.65 -6.58
CA LEU A 321 -25.23 -11.90 -7.22
C LEU A 321 -25.56 -12.98 -6.19
N CYS A 322 -24.75 -13.12 -5.14
CA CYS A 322 -25.00 -14.03 -4.02
C CYS A 322 -26.27 -13.63 -3.25
N SER A 323 -26.42 -12.34 -2.92
CA SER A 323 -27.61 -11.77 -2.25
C SER A 323 -28.89 -12.07 -3.02
N SER A 324 -28.85 -12.01 -4.35
CA SER A 324 -30.01 -12.32 -5.21
C SER A 324 -30.53 -13.75 -5.08
N ARG A 325 -29.75 -14.67 -4.48
CA ARG A 325 -30.08 -16.10 -4.31
C ARG A 325 -30.44 -16.49 -2.88
N THR A 326 -30.36 -15.57 -1.93
CA THR A 326 -30.49 -15.88 -0.49
C THR A 326 -31.51 -15.00 0.19
N ARG A 327 -32.25 -15.52 1.19
CA ARG A 327 -33.17 -14.71 2.01
C ARG A 327 -32.51 -14.05 3.22
N SER A 328 -31.29 -14.47 3.58
CA SER A 328 -30.53 -13.94 4.70
C SER A 328 -29.35 -13.10 4.20
N PRO A 329 -29.11 -11.90 4.74
CA PRO A 329 -27.94 -11.08 4.38
C PRO A 329 -26.62 -11.68 4.91
N LEU A 330 -26.67 -12.59 5.90
CA LEU A 330 -25.47 -13.22 6.46
C LEU A 330 -24.81 -14.20 5.47
N ILE A 331 -25.59 -14.89 4.65
CA ILE A 331 -25.07 -15.92 3.74
C ILE A 331 -24.18 -15.31 2.65
N PRO A 332 -24.60 -14.27 1.89
CA PRO A 332 -23.72 -13.59 0.93
C PRO A 332 -22.47 -13.02 1.60
N ALA A 333 -22.62 -12.45 2.80
CA ALA A 333 -21.49 -11.88 3.52
C ALA A 333 -20.44 -12.94 3.86
N PHE A 334 -20.87 -14.10 4.37
CA PHE A 334 -19.98 -15.21 4.69
C PHE A 334 -19.31 -15.79 3.44
N ILE A 335 -20.07 -16.08 2.37
CA ILE A 335 -19.52 -16.65 1.14
C ILE A 335 -18.49 -15.72 0.50
N CYS A 336 -18.84 -14.44 0.30
CA CYS A 336 -17.94 -13.49 -0.33
C CYS A 336 -16.76 -13.10 0.58
N GLY A 337 -16.97 -13.06 1.90
CA GLY A 337 -15.89 -12.86 2.87
C GLY A 337 -14.86 -13.99 2.82
N THR A 338 -15.33 -15.24 2.77
CA THR A 338 -14.45 -16.40 2.60
C THR A 338 -13.70 -16.34 1.27
N ILE A 339 -14.39 -16.06 0.15
CA ILE A 339 -13.75 -15.92 -1.16
C ILE A 339 -12.64 -14.86 -1.14
N MET A 340 -12.87 -13.73 -0.46
CA MET A 340 -11.90 -12.64 -0.34
C MET A 340 -10.67 -13.03 0.51
N MET A 341 -10.88 -13.76 1.62
CA MET A 341 -9.81 -14.13 2.56
C MET A 341 -9.04 -15.39 2.15
N LEU A 342 -9.61 -16.22 1.27
CA LEU A 342 -9.07 -17.52 0.93
C LEU A 342 -7.68 -17.46 0.28
N PRO A 343 -7.37 -16.52 -0.64
CA PRO A 343 -6.00 -16.30 -1.11
C PRO A 343 -4.99 -16.07 0.02
N MET A 344 -5.32 -15.18 0.98
CA MET A 344 -4.45 -14.90 2.13
C MET A 344 -4.23 -16.15 2.99
N LEU A 345 -5.27 -16.96 3.22
CA LEU A 345 -5.18 -18.18 4.02
C LEU A 345 -4.30 -19.25 3.34
N ILE A 346 -4.37 -19.38 2.02
CA ILE A 346 -3.51 -20.31 1.28
C ILE A 346 -2.03 -19.91 1.38
N ILE A 347 -1.72 -18.62 1.23
CA ILE A 347 -0.35 -18.09 1.39
C ILE A 347 0.13 -18.36 2.82
N LEU A 348 -0.68 -18.04 3.83
CA LEU A 348 -0.34 -18.21 5.23
C LEU A 348 -0.04 -19.67 5.61
N LEU A 349 -0.79 -20.62 5.03
CA LEU A 349 -0.61 -22.06 5.28
C LEU A 349 0.45 -22.70 4.38
N ASN A 350 1.12 -21.92 3.52
CA ASN A 350 2.12 -22.38 2.55
C ASN A 350 1.61 -23.54 1.65
N LEU A 351 0.35 -23.43 1.20
CA LEU A 351 -0.30 -24.45 0.37
C LEU A 351 -0.24 -24.13 -1.14
N SER A 352 0.58 -23.15 -1.56
CA SER A 352 0.58 -22.59 -2.92
C SER A 352 0.98 -23.57 -4.03
N ASP A 353 1.67 -24.66 -3.71
CA ASP A 353 2.31 -25.52 -4.72
C ASP A 353 1.33 -26.45 -5.45
N SER A 354 0.10 -26.59 -4.97
CA SER A 354 -0.89 -27.44 -5.63
C SER A 354 -1.59 -26.72 -6.80
N PHE A 355 -1.82 -27.46 -7.88
CA PHE A 355 -2.59 -26.98 -9.03
C PHE A 355 -4.00 -26.46 -8.66
N ILE A 356 -4.66 -27.08 -7.68
CA ILE A 356 -6.00 -26.67 -7.23
C ILE A 356 -5.94 -25.26 -6.62
N PHE A 357 -4.96 -25.03 -5.74
CA PHE A 357 -4.78 -23.73 -5.10
C PHE A 357 -4.36 -22.67 -6.12
N GLU A 358 -3.51 -22.99 -7.09
CA GLU A 358 -3.17 -22.09 -8.20
C GLU A 358 -4.40 -21.71 -9.04
N LEU A 359 -5.26 -22.68 -9.37
CA LEU A 359 -6.51 -22.43 -10.09
C LEU A 359 -7.44 -21.51 -9.29
N VAL A 360 -7.54 -21.74 -7.98
CA VAL A 360 -8.35 -20.94 -7.07
C VAL A 360 -7.83 -19.49 -6.98
N PHE A 361 -6.52 -19.27 -6.86
CA PHE A 361 -5.93 -17.92 -6.93
C PHE A 361 -6.31 -17.24 -8.25
N ARG A 362 -6.15 -17.92 -9.37
CA ARG A 362 -6.46 -17.37 -10.70
C ARG A 362 -7.94 -17.00 -10.87
N LEU A 363 -8.85 -17.74 -10.25
CA LEU A 363 -10.29 -17.50 -10.34
C LEU A 363 -10.84 -16.50 -9.32
N PHE A 364 -10.19 -16.31 -8.17
CA PHE A 364 -10.68 -15.47 -7.07
C PHE A 364 -9.75 -14.30 -6.75
N ARG A 365 -9.33 -13.56 -7.79
CA ARG A 365 -8.41 -12.41 -7.70
C ARG A 365 -9.02 -11.11 -7.14
N TYR A 366 -10.15 -11.19 -6.42
CA TYR A 366 -10.82 -9.99 -5.87
C TYR A 366 -9.92 -9.22 -4.90
N MET A 367 -9.09 -9.93 -4.13
CA MET A 367 -8.07 -9.32 -3.27
C MET A 367 -7.08 -8.50 -4.08
N GLU A 368 -6.46 -9.08 -5.11
CA GLU A 368 -5.47 -8.41 -5.94
C GLU A 368 -6.03 -7.18 -6.68
N PHE A 369 -7.32 -7.19 -7.05
CA PHE A 369 -7.96 -6.04 -7.70
C PHE A 369 -8.11 -4.82 -6.78
N ILE A 370 -8.22 -5.03 -5.46
CA ILE A 370 -8.36 -3.94 -4.49
C ILE A 370 -7.00 -3.58 -3.90
N GLU A 371 -6.16 -4.56 -3.58
CA GLU A 371 -4.83 -4.40 -3.00
C GLU A 371 -3.84 -3.72 -3.95
N LEU A 372 -3.78 -4.18 -5.21
CA LEU A 372 -3.00 -3.55 -6.28
C LEU A 372 -1.50 -3.39 -5.98
N SER A 373 -0.91 -4.30 -5.20
CA SER A 373 0.51 -4.28 -4.82
C SER A 373 1.47 -4.18 -6.02
N MET A 374 1.13 -4.83 -7.15
CA MET A 374 1.94 -4.84 -8.38
C MET A 374 1.65 -3.67 -9.35
N LEU A 375 0.80 -2.70 -8.98
CA LEU A 375 0.32 -1.66 -9.90
C LEU A 375 1.44 -0.71 -10.38
N GLY A 376 2.35 -0.38 -9.47
CA GLY A 376 3.47 0.53 -9.74
C GLY A 376 4.65 -0.17 -10.40
N ASP A 377 4.77 -1.47 -10.25
CA ASP A 377 5.96 -2.23 -10.64
C ASP A 377 6.03 -2.52 -12.14
N ASN A 378 7.23 -2.86 -12.60
CA ASN A 378 7.49 -3.33 -13.97
C ASN A 378 7.15 -4.82 -14.10
N PHE A 379 5.96 -5.22 -13.63
CA PHE A 379 5.48 -6.60 -13.63
C PHE A 379 4.64 -6.89 -14.88
N TYR A 380 4.84 -8.05 -15.51
CA TYR A 380 4.16 -8.42 -16.76
C TYR A 380 3.28 -9.67 -16.58
N LEU A 381 2.11 -9.61 -17.20
CA LEU A 381 1.21 -10.75 -17.35
C LEU A 381 1.41 -11.37 -18.73
N ASN A 382 1.44 -12.70 -18.77
CA ASN A 382 1.55 -13.44 -20.02
C ASN A 382 0.19 -13.54 -20.72
N TYR A 383 0.04 -12.84 -21.84
CA TYR A 383 -1.08 -12.96 -22.75
C TYR A 383 -0.63 -13.69 -24.01
N PHE A 384 -0.91 -15.00 -24.09
CA PHE A 384 -0.63 -15.83 -25.27
C PHE A 384 0.82 -15.73 -25.78
N GLY A 385 1.80 -15.72 -24.88
CA GLY A 385 3.22 -15.58 -25.21
C GLY A 385 3.70 -14.14 -25.36
N THR A 386 2.83 -13.14 -25.16
CA THR A 386 3.20 -11.72 -25.17
C THR A 386 3.18 -11.14 -23.76
N PRO A 387 4.26 -10.49 -23.29
CA PRO A 387 4.29 -9.86 -21.98
C PRO A 387 3.53 -8.52 -22.05
N VAL A 388 2.44 -8.41 -21.28
CA VAL A 388 1.62 -7.20 -21.15
C VAL A 388 1.76 -6.68 -19.73
N LEU A 389 2.13 -5.40 -19.59
CA LEU A 389 2.35 -4.80 -18.29
C LEU A 389 1.09 -4.90 -17.41
N TYR A 390 1.26 -5.28 -16.15
CA TYR A 390 0.20 -5.64 -15.20
C TYR A 390 -0.96 -4.65 -15.17
N ARG A 391 -0.66 -3.36 -15.07
CA ARG A 391 -1.66 -2.28 -15.04
C ARG A 391 -2.62 -2.30 -16.25
N TYR A 392 -2.14 -2.68 -17.44
CA TYR A 392 -2.99 -2.81 -18.63
C TYR A 392 -3.59 -4.21 -18.75
N GLY A 393 -2.80 -5.22 -18.41
CA GLY A 393 -3.22 -6.63 -18.50
C GLY A 393 -4.36 -6.98 -17.55
N ILE A 394 -4.55 -6.27 -16.44
CA ILE A 394 -5.64 -6.56 -15.49
C ILE A 394 -7.02 -6.10 -15.98
N ILE A 395 -7.08 -5.11 -16.87
CA ILE A 395 -8.33 -4.49 -17.35
C ILE A 395 -9.29 -5.50 -18.01
N PRO A 396 -8.87 -6.32 -19.00
CA PRO A 396 -9.79 -7.30 -19.62
C PRO A 396 -10.25 -8.36 -18.62
N ILE A 397 -9.41 -8.75 -17.66
CA ILE A 397 -9.80 -9.68 -16.59
C ILE A 397 -10.89 -9.02 -15.76
N LEU A 398 -10.66 -7.80 -15.25
CA LEU A 398 -11.64 -7.05 -14.46
C LEU A 398 -12.98 -6.86 -15.19
N ALA A 399 -12.96 -6.64 -16.51
CA ALA A 399 -14.17 -6.55 -17.32
C ALA A 399 -15.00 -7.84 -17.27
N LEU A 400 -14.36 -9.03 -17.29
CA LEU A 400 -15.07 -10.31 -17.11
C LEU A 400 -15.74 -10.40 -15.73
N TYR A 401 -15.08 -9.90 -14.69
CA TYR A 401 -15.62 -9.84 -13.33
C TYR A 401 -16.81 -8.88 -13.19
N TYR A 402 -17.03 -7.97 -14.15
CA TYR A 402 -18.27 -7.18 -14.23
C TYR A 402 -19.34 -7.88 -15.05
N VAL A 403 -18.98 -8.37 -16.23
CA VAL A 403 -19.93 -8.92 -17.19
C VAL A 403 -20.57 -10.20 -16.65
N ILE A 404 -19.77 -11.13 -16.11
CA ILE A 404 -20.27 -12.44 -15.66
C ILE A 404 -21.31 -12.27 -14.54
N PRO A 405 -21.05 -11.54 -13.43
CA PRO A 405 -22.05 -11.38 -12.38
C PRO A 405 -23.30 -10.62 -12.84
N VAL A 406 -23.16 -9.58 -13.68
CA VAL A 406 -24.32 -8.83 -14.19
C VAL A 406 -25.21 -9.69 -15.09
N VAL A 407 -24.61 -10.48 -15.99
CA VAL A 407 -25.36 -11.40 -16.86
C VAL A 407 -26.05 -12.48 -16.03
N LEU A 408 -25.35 -13.10 -15.08
CA LEU A 408 -25.92 -14.12 -14.20
C LEU A 408 -27.01 -13.55 -13.27
N LEU A 409 -26.87 -12.31 -12.82
CA LEU A 409 -27.86 -11.60 -12.02
C LEU A 409 -29.12 -11.36 -12.84
N HIS A 410 -28.98 -10.82 -14.05
CA HIS A 410 -30.10 -10.55 -14.95
C HIS A 410 -30.83 -11.84 -15.33
N TRP A 411 -30.07 -12.91 -15.63
CA TRP A 411 -30.63 -14.23 -15.91
C TRP A 411 -31.39 -14.81 -14.71
N SER A 412 -30.82 -14.70 -13.51
CA SER A 412 -31.45 -15.15 -12.25
C SER A 412 -32.78 -14.45 -11.99
N ILE A 413 -32.83 -13.12 -12.16
CA ILE A 413 -34.04 -12.32 -11.90
C ILE A 413 -35.11 -12.53 -12.97
N ARG A 414 -34.72 -12.74 -14.24
CA ARG A 414 -35.68 -12.98 -15.33
C ARG A 414 -36.43 -14.32 -15.17
N ARG A 415 -35.75 -15.36 -14.68
CA ARG A 415 -36.32 -16.71 -14.51
C ARG A 415 -37.12 -16.89 -13.22
N ARG A 416 -37.12 -15.93 -12.29
CA ARG A 416 -37.96 -16.02 -11.09
C ARG A 416 -39.43 -15.80 -11.44
N GLU A 417 -40.23 -16.83 -11.18
CA GLU A 417 -41.68 -16.76 -11.21
C GLU A 417 -42.18 -16.06 -9.95
N VAL A 418 -43.21 -15.23 -10.11
CA VAL A 418 -43.87 -14.55 -8.98
C VAL A 418 -44.88 -15.56 -8.45
N ALA A 419 -44.58 -16.14 -7.29
CA ALA A 419 -45.48 -17.06 -6.59
C ALA A 419 -46.62 -16.30 -5.90
#